data_AF-A0A1S8XLX4-F1
#
_entry.id   AF-A0A1S8XLX4-F1
#
_cell.length_a   1.000
_cell.length_b   1.000
_cell.length_c   1.000
_cell.angle_alpha   90.00
_cell.angle_beta   90.00
_cell.angle_gamma   90.00
#
_symmetry.space_group_name_H-M   'P 1'
#
loop_
_entity.id
_entity.type
_entity.pdbx_description
1 polymer ?
#
loop_
_entity_poly.entity_id
_entity_poly.type
_entity_poly.pdbx_seq_one_letter_code
_entity_poly.pdbx_strand_id
1 'polypeptide(L)'
;MILLTGSPAMAADTAYLEQTQYLTSTPTDSLATTCTSKRITLAAGDYTWGNYYPGSVQDQYLGATTYTWTTCLDPKNGYYRQTTTLDPDHSGWANATISDDFVISPSGNWTWGSYIDPHF
;
A
#
# COMPACT_ATOMS: atom_id res chain seq x y z
N MET A 1 18.32 -6.81 44.26
CA MET A 1 18.61 -6.02 43.05
C MET A 1 18.19 -6.87 41.86
N ILE A 2 17.07 -6.55 41.20
CA ILE A 2 16.60 -7.22 39.99
C ILE A 2 16.63 -6.15 38.89
N LEU A 3 17.50 -6.32 37.91
CA LEU A 3 17.59 -5.47 36.73
C LEU A 3 16.50 -5.94 35.76
N LEU A 4 15.43 -5.17 35.62
CA LEU A 4 14.50 -5.29 34.50
C LEU A 4 15.24 -4.79 33.25
N THR A 5 15.82 -5.72 32.49
CA THR A 5 16.27 -5.43 31.13
C THR A 5 15.01 -5.29 30.26
N GLY A 6 14.44 -4.09 30.21
CA GLY A 6 13.46 -3.75 29.19
C GLY A 6 14.14 -3.89 27.84
N SER A 7 13.76 -4.91 27.07
CA SER A 7 14.13 -4.98 25.66
C SER A 7 13.69 -3.68 24.99
N PRO A 8 14.53 -3.04 24.16
CA PRO A 8 14.04 -1.93 23.35
C PRO A 8 12.85 -2.46 22.53
N ALA A 9 11.74 -1.72 22.51
CA ALA A 9 10.68 -1.96 21.55
C ALA A 9 11.34 -1.90 20.17
N MET A 10 11.36 -3.01 19.43
CA MET A 10 11.76 -2.93 18.03
C MET A 10 10.65 -2.14 17.36
N ALA A 11 10.95 -0.92 16.93
CA ALA A 11 10.09 -0.21 16.00
C ALA A 11 9.84 -1.18 14.83
N ALA A 12 8.57 -1.50 14.57
CA ALA A 12 8.28 -2.44 13.50
C ALA A 12 8.65 -1.78 12.16
N ASP A 13 9.24 -2.56 11.26
CA ASP A 13 9.74 -2.03 9.98
C ASP A 13 8.57 -1.66 9.04
N THR A 14 8.71 -0.56 8.30
CA THR A 14 7.79 -0.21 7.22
C THR A 14 7.79 -1.32 6.17
N ALA A 15 6.60 -1.80 5.81
CA ALA A 15 6.43 -2.82 4.77
C ALA A 15 6.03 -2.17 3.44
N TYR A 16 6.62 -2.63 2.33
CA TYR A 16 6.33 -2.11 0.98
C TYR A 16 5.71 -3.17 0.06
N LEU A 17 4.77 -2.75 -0.78
CA LEU A 17 4.24 -3.51 -1.91
C LEU A 17 4.34 -2.63 -3.14
N GLU A 18 5.46 -2.76 -3.84
CA GLU A 18 5.82 -1.91 -4.97
C GLU A 18 6.24 -2.72 -6.19
N GLN A 19 6.12 -2.10 -7.36
CA GLN A 19 6.52 -2.66 -8.64
C GLN A 19 7.05 -1.54 -9.53
N THR A 20 8.13 -1.83 -10.26
CA THR A 20 8.62 -0.97 -11.35
C THR A 20 8.14 -1.50 -12.69
N GLN A 21 7.52 -0.64 -13.50
CA GLN A 21 7.16 -1.00 -14.88
C GLN A 21 7.28 0.20 -15.83
N TYR A 22 7.37 -0.09 -17.12
CA TYR A 22 7.30 0.94 -18.14
C TYR A 22 5.87 1.47 -18.23
N LEU A 23 5.70 2.78 -18.08
CA LEU A 23 4.43 3.49 -18.23
C LEU A 23 4.56 4.52 -19.35
N THR A 24 3.47 4.69 -20.11
CA THR A 24 3.37 5.70 -21.17
C THR A 24 2.72 6.96 -20.60
N SER A 25 3.20 8.14 -21.00
CA SER A 25 2.60 9.43 -20.64
C SER A 25 1.26 9.69 -21.33
N THR A 26 0.86 8.84 -22.26
CA THR A 26 -0.45 8.89 -22.94
C THR A 26 -1.15 7.53 -22.79
N PRO A 27 -1.55 7.13 -21.57
CA PRO A 27 -2.30 5.90 -21.38
C PRO A 27 -3.68 5.99 -22.01
N THR A 28 -4.20 4.84 -22.41
CA THR A 28 -5.57 4.67 -22.87
C THR A 28 -6.26 3.64 -21.98
N ASP A 29 -7.58 3.70 -21.88
CA ASP A 29 -8.41 2.74 -21.14
C ASP A 29 -8.44 1.34 -21.76
N SER A 30 -7.86 1.16 -22.95
CA SER A 30 -7.63 -0.15 -23.57
C SER A 30 -6.37 -0.88 -23.06
N LEU A 31 -5.49 -0.19 -22.34
CA LEU A 31 -4.31 -0.84 -21.73
C LEU A 31 -4.75 -1.69 -20.52
N ALA A 32 -4.06 -2.81 -20.31
CA ALA A 32 -4.41 -3.72 -19.23
C ALA A 32 -4.08 -3.13 -17.85
N THR A 33 -5.02 -3.28 -16.91
CA THR A 33 -4.77 -3.07 -15.48
C THR A 33 -3.70 -4.04 -14.99
N THR A 34 -2.75 -3.54 -14.21
CA THR A 34 -1.72 -4.36 -13.57
C THR A 34 -1.96 -4.41 -12.07
N CYS A 35 -1.91 -5.57 -11.44
CA CYS A 35 -2.07 -5.71 -9.99
C CYS A 35 -0.93 -6.53 -9.39
N THR A 36 -0.52 -6.16 -8.18
CA THR A 36 0.37 -6.93 -7.31
C THR A 36 -0.31 -7.16 -5.97
N SER A 37 -0.06 -8.33 -5.38
CA SER A 37 -0.68 -8.72 -4.11
C SER A 37 0.28 -9.53 -3.25
N LYS A 38 0.19 -9.36 -1.93
CA LYS A 38 0.84 -10.24 -0.95
C LYS A 38 -0.03 -10.41 0.30
N ARG A 39 0.31 -11.39 1.12
CA ARG A 39 -0.28 -11.54 2.46
C ARG A 39 0.62 -10.87 3.50
N ILE A 40 0.02 -10.16 4.44
CA ILE A 40 0.74 -9.51 5.54
C ILE A 40 0.00 -9.76 6.86
N THR A 41 0.72 -10.25 7.87
CA THR A 41 0.19 -10.39 9.22
C THR A 41 0.57 -9.15 10.02
N LEU A 42 -0.45 -8.46 10.53
CA LEU A 42 -0.27 -7.22 11.28
C LEU A 42 -0.66 -7.43 12.74
N ALA A 43 0.04 -6.74 13.64
CA ALA A 43 -0.42 -6.57 15.01
C ALA A 43 -1.55 -5.54 15.04
N ALA A 44 -2.35 -5.56 16.10
CA ALA A 44 -3.31 -4.49 16.34
C ALA A 44 -2.56 -3.20 16.67
N GLY A 45 -2.88 -2.09 16.02
CA GLY A 45 -2.22 -0.81 16.27
C GLY A 45 -2.56 0.27 15.25
N ASP A 46 -2.00 1.46 15.47
CA ASP A 46 -2.06 2.57 14.54
C ASP A 46 -0.96 2.44 13.49
N TYR A 47 -1.34 2.65 12.23
CA TYR A 47 -0.45 2.59 11.08
C TYR A 47 -0.67 3.81 10.19
N THR A 48 0.40 4.30 9.59
CA THR A 48 0.35 5.11 8.39
C THR A 48 0.33 4.18 7.18
N TRP A 49 -0.72 4.23 6.38
CA TRP A 49 -0.85 3.49 5.12
C TRP A 49 -0.91 4.47 3.96
N GLY A 50 -0.06 4.28 2.95
CA GLY A 50 -0.01 5.20 1.83
C GLY A 50 0.40 4.57 0.51
N ASN A 51 0.13 5.28 -0.57
CA ASN A 51 0.62 5.00 -1.89
C ASN A 51 2.02 5.62 -2.04
N TYR A 52 3.02 4.84 -2.47
CA TYR A 52 4.39 5.31 -2.71
C TYR A 52 4.43 6.45 -3.74
N TYR A 53 3.63 6.33 -4.80
CA TYR A 53 3.38 7.37 -5.79
C TYR A 53 1.89 7.30 -6.16
N PRO A 54 1.13 8.41 -6.17
CA PRO A 54 1.56 9.81 -6.07
C PRO A 54 1.78 10.35 -4.65
N GLY A 55 1.72 9.50 -3.60
CA GLY A 55 2.08 9.90 -2.24
C GLY A 55 0.92 10.08 -1.26
N SER A 56 -0.32 9.72 -1.63
CA SER A 56 -1.44 9.83 -0.68
C SER A 56 -1.30 8.88 0.48
N VAL A 57 -1.74 9.33 1.63
CA VAL A 57 -1.49 8.68 2.91
C VAL A 57 -2.72 8.85 3.81
N GLN A 58 -2.99 7.83 4.61
CA GLN A 58 -3.97 7.91 5.69
C GLN A 58 -3.45 7.17 6.93
N ASP A 59 -3.73 7.75 8.09
CA ASP A 59 -3.52 7.08 9.36
C ASP A 59 -4.79 6.30 9.72
N GLN A 60 -4.61 5.06 10.16
CA GLN A 60 -5.72 4.21 10.56
C GLN A 60 -5.29 3.17 11.58
N TYR A 61 -6.24 2.81 12.44
CA TYR A 61 -6.10 1.65 13.30
C TYR A 61 -6.41 0.37 12.52
N LEU A 62 -5.48 -0.59 12.52
CA LEU A 62 -5.66 -1.92 11.96
C LEU A 62 -5.70 -2.93 13.10
N GLY A 63 -6.59 -3.91 13.01
CA GLY A 63 -6.67 -4.97 14.00
C GLY A 63 -5.68 -6.10 13.74
N ALA A 64 -5.43 -6.93 14.75
CA ALA A 64 -4.49 -8.04 14.64
C ALA A 64 -5.08 -9.17 13.79
N THR A 65 -4.63 -9.28 12.54
CA THR A 65 -5.01 -10.38 11.63
C THR A 65 -4.05 -10.46 10.43
N THR A 66 -4.26 -11.45 9.57
CA THR A 66 -3.64 -11.48 8.25
C THR A 66 -4.55 -10.77 7.24
N TYR A 67 -3.94 -9.91 6.43
CA TYR A 67 -4.59 -9.18 5.36
C TYR A 67 -4.09 -9.67 4.01
N THR A 68 -5.01 -9.75 3.03
CA THR A 68 -4.64 -9.75 1.61
C THR A 68 -4.45 -8.30 1.20
N TRP A 69 -3.20 -7.91 0.97
CA TRP A 69 -2.83 -6.57 0.54
C TRP A 69 -2.64 -6.57 -0.97
N THR A 70 -3.42 -5.73 -1.67
CA THR A 70 -3.38 -5.60 -3.13
C THR A 70 -3.15 -4.15 -3.53
N THR A 71 -2.36 -3.92 -4.58
CA THR A 71 -2.27 -2.63 -5.27
C THR A 71 -2.46 -2.87 -6.77
N CYS A 72 -3.39 -2.15 -7.37
CA CYS A 72 -3.67 -2.18 -8.80
C CYS A 72 -3.42 -0.80 -9.42
N LEU A 73 -2.88 -0.80 -10.64
CA LEU A 73 -2.72 0.36 -11.50
C LEU A 73 -3.58 0.18 -12.74
N ASP A 74 -4.58 1.04 -12.88
CA ASP A 74 -5.58 1.01 -13.93
C ASP A 74 -5.34 2.20 -14.89
N PRO A 75 -4.85 1.95 -16.11
CA PRO A 75 -4.67 2.99 -17.11
C PRO A 75 -6.01 3.59 -17.54
N LYS A 76 -6.10 4.92 -17.51
CA LYS A 76 -7.24 5.68 -18.01
C LYS A 76 -6.81 6.52 -19.21
N ASN A 77 -7.76 7.20 -19.84
CA ASN A 77 -7.46 8.06 -20.97
C ASN A 77 -6.71 9.33 -20.50
N GLY A 78 -5.38 9.29 -20.54
CA GLY A 78 -4.49 10.40 -20.17
C GLY A 78 -3.94 10.39 -18.73
N TYR A 79 -4.36 9.47 -17.87
CA TYR A 79 -3.85 9.34 -16.49
C TYR A 79 -3.90 7.88 -16.02
N TYR A 80 -3.35 7.60 -14.85
CA TYR A 80 -3.44 6.31 -14.19
C TYR A 80 -4.21 6.44 -12.88
N ARG A 81 -5.07 5.46 -12.57
CA ARG A 81 -5.67 5.30 -11.24
C ARG A 81 -4.96 4.18 -10.50
N GLN A 82 -4.33 4.50 -9.38
CA GLN A 82 -3.82 3.50 -8.46
C GLN A 82 -4.84 3.25 -7.35
N THR A 83 -5.13 1.99 -7.06
CA THR A 83 -6.01 1.58 -5.96
C THR A 83 -5.29 0.54 -5.12
N THR A 84 -5.22 0.76 -3.81
CA THR A 84 -4.72 -0.23 -2.86
C THR A 84 -5.78 -0.63 -1.86
N THR A 85 -5.83 -1.92 -1.54
CA THR A 85 -6.84 -2.51 -0.66
C THR A 85 -6.18 -3.40 0.38
N LEU A 86 -6.67 -3.32 1.62
CA LEU A 86 -6.39 -4.27 2.69
C LEU A 86 -7.65 -5.05 3.01
N ASP A 87 -7.65 -6.33 2.69
CA ASP A 87 -8.77 -7.25 2.91
C ASP A 87 -8.44 -8.19 4.08
N PRO A 88 -9.07 -8.01 5.26
CA PRO A 88 -8.78 -8.81 6.45
C PRO A 88 -9.37 -10.22 6.36
N ASP A 89 -8.62 -11.23 6.80
CA ASP A 89 -9.14 -12.60 6.98
C ASP A 89 -10.23 -12.70 8.07
N HIS A 90 -10.40 -11.65 8.87
CA HIS A 90 -11.40 -11.60 9.93
C HIS A 90 -12.80 -11.38 9.32
N SER A 91 -13.61 -12.45 9.24
CA SER A 91 -14.99 -12.40 8.77
C SER A 91 -15.81 -11.40 9.61
N GLY A 92 -16.10 -10.23 9.06
CA GLY A 92 -16.86 -9.16 9.73
C GLY A 92 -16.12 -7.83 9.82
N TRP A 93 -14.83 -7.77 9.46
CA TRP A 93 -14.14 -6.49 9.27
C TRP A 93 -14.28 -6.03 7.82
N ALA A 94 -14.43 -4.72 7.62
CA ALA A 94 -14.51 -4.13 6.30
C ALA A 94 -13.12 -3.99 5.67
N ASN A 95 -13.07 -4.07 4.35
CA ASN A 95 -11.87 -3.81 3.57
C ASN A 95 -11.53 -2.32 3.66
N ALA A 96 -10.25 -2.00 3.88
CA ALA A 96 -9.77 -0.62 3.76
C ALA A 96 -9.27 -0.38 2.33
N THR A 97 -9.50 0.82 1.77
CA THR A 97 -9.07 1.16 0.40
C THR A 97 -8.56 2.61 0.33
N ILE A 98 -7.47 2.82 -0.40
CA ILE A 98 -6.99 4.14 -0.83
C ILE A 98 -6.91 4.13 -2.36
N SER A 99 -7.33 5.21 -3.01
CA SER A 99 -7.24 5.37 -4.46
C SER A 99 -6.75 6.76 -4.84
N ASP A 100 -5.89 6.84 -5.85
CA ASP A 100 -5.34 8.08 -6.37
C ASP A 100 -5.28 8.08 -7.89
N ASP A 101 -5.43 9.27 -8.47
CA ASP A 101 -5.23 9.51 -9.88
C ASP A 101 -3.93 10.30 -10.08
N PHE A 102 -3.11 9.92 -11.06
CA PHE A 102 -1.90 10.66 -11.40
C PHE A 102 -1.59 10.63 -12.89
N VAL A 103 -0.92 11.69 -13.35
CA VAL A 103 -0.38 11.80 -14.70
C VAL A 103 1.13 11.64 -14.62
N ILE A 104 1.72 10.96 -15.60
CA ILE A 104 3.17 10.87 -15.72
C ILE A 104 3.66 11.65 -16.92
N SER A 105 4.84 12.24 -16.78
CA SER A 105 5.59 12.84 -17.88
C SER A 105 7.07 12.89 -17.48
N PRO A 106 8.01 12.31 -18.25
CA PRO A 106 7.82 11.59 -19.51
C PRO A 106 7.36 10.13 -19.33
N SER A 107 7.11 9.45 -20.46
CA SER A 107 7.04 7.97 -20.49
C SER A 107 8.37 7.38 -19.98
N GLY A 108 8.33 6.24 -19.30
CA GLY A 108 9.54 5.63 -18.76
C GLY A 108 9.27 4.53 -17.74
N ASN A 109 10.31 4.07 -17.05
CA ASN A 109 10.17 3.15 -15.93
C ASN A 109 9.77 3.92 -14.67
N TRP A 110 8.62 3.59 -14.11
CA TRP A 110 8.08 4.20 -12.90
C TRP A 110 7.88 3.13 -11.82
N THR A 111 8.25 3.47 -10.59
CA THR A 111 7.91 2.66 -9.41
C THR A 111 6.63 3.20 -8.80
N TRP A 112 5.68 2.30 -8.61
CA TRP A 112 4.38 2.58 -8.02
C TRP A 112 4.03 1.44 -7.06
N GLY A 113 3.09 1.68 -6.15
CA GLY A 113 2.89 0.77 -5.02
C GLY A 113 2.35 1.45 -3.78
N SER A 114 2.29 0.71 -2.69
CA SER A 114 1.89 1.22 -1.38
C SER A 114 2.83 0.74 -0.28
N TYR A 115 2.75 1.38 0.88
CA TYR A 115 3.53 1.06 2.08
C TYR A 115 2.66 1.12 3.34
N ILE A 116 3.01 0.33 4.34
CA ILE A 116 2.37 0.31 5.66
C ILE A 116 3.46 0.54 6.71
N ASP A 117 3.31 1.59 7.50
CA ASP A 117 4.27 2.01 8.52
C ASP A 117 3.63 1.98 9.93
N PRO A 118 4.10 1.10 10.83
CA PRO A 118 3.55 0.96 12.19
C PRO A 118 4.06 2.03 13.18
N HIS A 119 3.17 2.54 14.05
CA HIS A 119 3.48 3.61 15.02
C HIS A 119 3.38 3.17 16.49
N PHE A 120 4.05 2.08 16.89
CA PHE A 120 3.98 1.54 18.25
C PHE A 120 5.35 1.25 18.88
#